data_AF-A0A1G3AGH5-F1
#
_entry.id   AF-A0A1G3AGH5-F1
#
_cell.length_a   1.000
_cell.length_b   1.000
_cell.length_c   1.000
_cell.angle_alpha   90.00
_cell.angle_beta   90.00
_cell.angle_gamma   90.00
#
_symmetry.space_group_name_H-M   'P 1'
#
loop_
_entity.id
_entity.type
_entity.pdbx_description
1 polymer ?
#
loop_
_entity_poly.entity_id
_entity_poly.type
_entity_poly.pdbx_seq_one_letter_code
_entity_poly.pdbx_strand_id
1 'polypeptide(L)'
;MFEPECQNIECPQCLLGKIYFDREMGYYCMLCGHEFSAIDMEVLIEKIALTSLPGQKTERSRKKPAAEIREMPARKAKAKHVSRDVIDRKTPEQ
;
A
#
# COMPACT_ATOMS: atom_id res chain seq x y z
N MET A 1 -1.78 23.04 35.37
CA MET A 1 -1.37 22.68 34.00
C MET A 1 -2.14 21.43 33.65
N PHE A 2 -3.03 21.49 32.66
CA PHE A 2 -3.70 20.28 32.15
C PHE A 2 -2.76 19.62 31.13
N GLU A 3 -2.68 18.30 31.15
CA GLU A 3 -1.92 17.57 30.14
C GLU A 3 -2.79 17.35 28.90
N PRO A 4 -2.27 17.61 27.69
CA PRO A 4 -3.04 17.43 26.46
C PRO A 4 -3.29 15.94 26.18
N GLU A 5 -4.49 15.62 25.71
CA GLU A 5 -4.95 14.25 25.47
C GLU A 5 -4.43 13.72 24.13
N CYS A 6 -3.70 12.60 24.15
CA CYS A 6 -3.20 11.95 22.93
C CYS A 6 -4.30 11.20 22.18
N GLN A 7 -4.61 11.63 20.96
CA GLN A 7 -5.67 11.01 20.13
C GLN A 7 -5.22 9.73 19.40
N ASN A 8 -3.93 9.37 19.48
CA ASN A 8 -3.33 8.22 18.78
C ASN A 8 -3.47 8.23 17.24
N ILE A 9 -3.71 9.40 16.66
CA ILE A 9 -3.71 9.63 15.21
C ILE A 9 -2.35 10.19 14.80
N GLU A 10 -1.76 9.65 13.74
CA GLU A 10 -0.51 10.16 13.16
C GLU A 10 -0.76 11.53 12.52
N CYS A 11 0.16 12.48 12.75
CA CYS A 11 0.04 13.81 12.16
C CYS A 11 0.28 13.74 10.64
N PRO A 12 -0.69 14.12 9.79
CA PRO A 12 -0.55 14.04 8.33
C PRO A 12 0.48 15.03 7.77
N GLN A 13 0.84 16.08 8.52
CA GLN A 13 1.81 17.08 8.07
C GLN A 13 3.25 16.62 8.22
N CYS A 14 3.60 15.99 9.35
CA CYS A 14 4.97 15.58 9.62
C CYS A 14 5.19 14.06 9.54
N LEU A 15 4.13 13.24 9.58
CA LEU A 15 4.17 11.77 9.55
C LEU A 15 5.03 11.12 10.65
N LEU A 16 5.43 11.89 11.67
CA LEU A 16 6.32 11.47 12.75
C LEU A 16 5.68 11.66 14.12
N GLY A 17 4.92 12.73 14.29
CA GLY A 17 4.22 13.06 15.53
C GLY A 17 2.81 12.48 15.60
N LYS A 18 2.21 12.59 16.78
CA LYS A 18 0.79 12.32 17.01
C LYS A 18 0.02 13.62 17.17
N ILE A 19 -1.29 13.55 16.94
CA ILE A 19 -2.24 14.62 17.24
C ILE A 19 -2.67 14.52 18.70
N TYR A 20 -2.73 15.68 19.35
CA TYR A 20 -3.16 15.87 20.73
C TYR A 20 -4.33 16.85 20.76
N PHE A 21 -5.16 16.74 21.79
CA PHE A 21 -6.26 17.65 22.08
C PHE A 21 -6.01 18.38 23.40
N ASP A 22 -6.04 19.70 23.34
CA ASP A 22 -6.02 20.57 24.50
C ASP A 22 -7.28 21.45 24.51
N ARG A 23 -7.78 21.82 25.69
CA ARG A 23 -9.01 22.61 25.79
C ARG A 23 -8.81 24.07 25.39
N GLU A 24 -7.60 24.60 25.50
CA GLU A 24 -7.26 25.99 25.15
C GLU A 24 -6.85 26.08 23.67
N MET A 25 -6.04 25.14 23.17
CA MET A 25 -5.52 25.17 21.79
C MET A 25 -6.32 24.34 20.78
N GLY A 26 -7.15 23.40 21.23
CA GLY A 26 -7.83 22.46 20.33
C GLY A 26 -6.92 21.32 19.88
N TYR A 27 -7.03 20.90 18.62
CA TYR A 27 -6.25 19.77 18.09
C TYR A 27 -4.94 20.24 17.46
N TYR A 28 -3.82 19.65 17.85
CA TYR A 28 -2.51 20.05 17.33
C TYR A 28 -1.48 18.93 17.42
N CYS A 29 -0.40 19.06 16.66
CA CYS A 29 0.76 18.19 16.78
C CYS A 29 1.87 18.87 17.59
N MET A 30 2.28 18.27 18.71
CA MET A 30 3.40 18.80 19.52
C MET A 30 4.76 18.77 18.79
N LEU A 31 4.92 17.98 17.72
CA LEU A 31 6.20 17.85 17.02
C LEU A 31 6.40 18.94 15.96
N CYS A 32 5.39 19.20 15.13
CA CYS A 32 5.48 20.22 14.06
C CYS A 32 4.72 21.50 14.37
N GLY A 33 3.95 21.55 15.47
CA GLY A 33 3.16 22.71 15.88
C GLY A 33 1.93 22.98 15.00
N HIS A 34 1.58 22.09 14.07
CA HIS A 34 0.40 22.30 13.23
C HIS A 34 -0.88 22.08 14.01
N GLU A 35 -1.79 23.05 13.92
CA GLU A 35 -3.14 23.02 14.47
C GLU A 35 -4.13 22.48 13.44
N PHE A 36 -5.15 21.77 13.92
CA PHE A 36 -6.19 21.15 13.10
C PHE A 36 -7.55 21.70 13.51
N SER A 37 -8.38 22.02 12.54
CA SER A 37 -9.77 22.35 12.81
C SER A 37 -10.56 21.08 13.20
N ALA A 38 -11.73 21.27 13.81
CA ALA A 38 -12.64 20.16 14.08
C ALA A 38 -13.03 19.40 12.79
N ILE A 39 -13.21 20.14 11.68
CA ILE A 39 -13.53 19.57 10.37
C ILE A 39 -12.36 18.71 9.84
N ASP A 40 -11.12 19.18 9.99
CA ASP A 40 -9.94 18.38 9.59
C ASP A 40 -9.87 17.07 10.37
N MET A 41 -10.20 17.13 11.66
CA MET A 41 -10.23 15.95 12.54
C MET A 41 -11.33 14.97 12.18
N GLU A 42 -12.54 15.45 11.88
CA GLU A 42 -13.65 14.60 11.38
C GLU A 42 -13.22 13.86 10.11
N VAL A 43 -12.68 14.58 9.13
CA VAL A 43 -12.21 13.99 7.87
C VAL A 43 -11.08 12.98 8.09
N LEU A 44 -10.16 13.24 9.03
CA LEU A 44 -9.09 12.30 9.38
C LEU A 44 -9.65 11.02 10.01
N ILE A 45 -10.58 11.14 10.96
CA ILE A 45 -11.21 9.99 11.62
C ILE A 45 -11.99 9.16 10.61
N GLU A 46 -12.76 9.78 9.71
CA GLU A 46 -13.47 9.08 8.65
C GLU A 46 -12.51 8.30 7.73
N LYS A 47 -11.42 8.94 7.29
CA LYS A 47 -10.39 8.26 6.46
C LYS A 47 -9.77 7.07 7.19
N ILE A 48 -9.49 7.21 8.48
CA ILE A 48 -8.94 6.10 9.28
C ILE A 48 -9.97 4.97 9.40
N ALA A 49 -11.24 5.29 9.68
CA ALA A 49 -12.31 4.29 9.76
C ALA A 49 -12.48 3.52 8.43
N LEU A 50 -12.42 4.21 7.30
CA LEU A 50 -12.51 3.61 5.96
C LEU A 50 -11.31 2.74 5.60
N THR A 51 -10.11 3.12 6.07
CA THR A 51 -8.87 2.39 5.78
C THR A 51 -8.59 1.26 6.78
N SER A 52 -9.26 1.25 7.94
CA SER A 52 -9.06 0.27 9.01
C SER A 52 -9.82 -1.07 8.81
N LEU A 53 -10.20 -1.42 7.57
CA LEU A 53 -10.68 -2.78 7.27
C LEU A 53 -9.62 -3.83 7.71
N PRO A 54 -10.02 -5.01 8.21
CA PRO A 54 -9.17 -5.86 9.05
C PRO A 54 -8.07 -6.52 8.21
N GLY A 55 -6.92 -5.87 8.09
CA GLY A 55 -5.79 -6.40 7.34
C GLY A 55 -4.42 -5.83 7.72
N GLN A 56 -4.34 -4.79 8.55
CA GLN A 56 -3.06 -4.24 8.96
C GLN A 56 -3.01 -4.03 10.46
N LYS A 57 -2.56 -5.08 11.15
CA LYS A 57 -1.83 -4.89 12.40
C LYS A 57 -0.63 -4.00 12.06
N THR A 58 -0.63 -2.75 12.53
CA THR A 58 0.58 -1.94 12.65
C THR A 58 1.45 -2.56 13.74
N GLU A 59 2.01 -3.74 13.42
CA GLU A 59 3.05 -4.36 14.21
C GLU A 59 4.31 -3.52 13.93
N ARG A 60 4.67 -2.67 14.90
CA ARG A 60 6.04 -2.15 15.04
C ARG A 60 6.96 -3.35 15.26
N SER A 61 7.29 -4.04 14.19
CA SER A 61 8.26 -5.12 14.16
C SER A 61 9.18 -4.80 13.01
N ARG A 62 10.40 -4.36 13.33
CA ARG A 62 11.52 -4.36 12.40
C ARG A 62 11.70 -5.79 11.88
N LYS A 63 10.96 -6.16 10.84
CA LYS A 63 11.21 -7.35 10.03
C LYS A 63 11.27 -6.88 8.58
N LYS A 64 12.38 -7.28 7.97
CA LYS A 64 12.86 -6.98 6.62
C LYS A 64 11.71 -7.01 5.59
N PRO A 65 11.75 -6.17 4.55
CA PRO A 65 10.81 -6.32 3.45
C PRO A 65 11.07 -7.64 2.74
N ALA A 66 10.21 -8.64 2.97
CA ALA A 66 10.12 -9.80 2.10
C ALA A 66 9.29 -9.41 0.87
N ALA A 67 9.83 -8.52 0.05
CA ALA A 67 9.36 -8.35 -1.32
C ALA A 67 10.05 -9.42 -2.17
N GLU A 68 9.62 -10.67 -2.05
CA GLU A 68 9.78 -11.62 -3.15
C GLU A 68 8.73 -11.24 -4.19
N ILE A 69 9.05 -10.28 -5.05
CA ILE A 69 8.32 -10.09 -6.30
C ILE A 69 8.53 -11.39 -7.06
N ARG A 70 7.54 -12.30 -6.98
CA ARG A 70 7.50 -13.46 -7.86
C ARG A 70 7.26 -12.92 -9.26
N GLU A 71 8.35 -12.72 -9.98
CA GLU A 71 8.35 -12.54 -11.42
C GLU A 71 7.49 -13.67 -12.01
N MET A 72 6.42 -13.28 -12.70
CA MET A 72 5.55 -14.22 -13.38
C MET A 72 6.40 -15.06 -14.33
N PRO A 73 6.34 -16.40 -14.31
CA PRO A 73 7.14 -17.19 -15.22
C PRO A 73 6.73 -16.82 -16.65
N ALA A 74 7.68 -16.26 -17.40
CA ALA A 74 7.53 -16.01 -18.82
C ALA A 74 7.08 -17.33 -19.46
N ARG A 75 5.86 -17.30 -20.02
CA ARG A 75 5.24 -18.41 -20.73
C ARG A 75 6.26 -18.96 -21.73
N LYS A 76 6.78 -20.18 -21.48
CA LYS A 76 7.55 -20.91 -22.48
C LYS A 76 6.59 -21.33 -23.59
N ALA A 77 6.32 -20.44 -24.52
CA ALA A 77 5.83 -20.83 -25.84
C ALA A 77 7.01 -21.45 -26.60
N LYS A 78 7.34 -22.71 -26.28
CA LYS A 78 8.11 -23.55 -27.21
C LYS A 78 7.09 -24.16 -28.16
N ALA A 79 6.98 -23.51 -29.31
CA ALA A 79 6.22 -23.96 -30.46
C ALA A 79 6.55 -25.43 -30.76
N LYS A 80 5.50 -26.17 -31.12
CA LYS A 80 5.56 -27.56 -31.58
C LYS A 80 6.62 -27.67 -32.68
N HIS A 81 7.50 -28.66 -32.55
CA HIS A 81 8.40 -29.05 -33.62
C HIS A 81 7.54 -29.55 -34.79
N VAL A 82 7.34 -28.70 -35.80
CA VAL A 82 6.73 -29.12 -37.06
C VAL A 82 7.84 -29.76 -37.88
N SER A 83 7.86 -31.09 -37.92
CA SER A 83 8.57 -31.80 -39.00
C SER A 83 7.97 -31.33 -40.31
N ARG A 84 8.79 -30.66 -41.12
CA ARG A 84 8.45 -30.31 -42.49
C ARG A 84 8.77 -31.53 -43.35
N ASP A 85 7.76 -32.36 -43.57
CA ASP A 85 7.73 -33.29 -44.70
C ASP A 85 7.81 -32.48 -45.99
N VAL A 86 8.95 -32.56 -46.68
CA VAL A 86 9.10 -32.07 -48.04
C VAL A 86 8.51 -33.14 -48.95
N ILE A 87 7.23 -32.94 -49.29
CA ILE A 87 6.60 -33.62 -50.41
C ILE A 87 7.05 -32.88 -51.67
N ASP A 88 7.98 -33.47 -52.43
CA ASP A 88 8.11 -33.12 -53.85
C ASP A 88 7.10 -33.95 -54.65
N ARG A 89 6.35 -33.29 -55.52
CA ARG A 89 5.12 -33.79 -56.15
C ARG A 89 5.33 -34.10 -57.64
N LYS A 90 4.61 -35.15 -58.08
CA LYS A 90 4.02 -35.46 -59.41
C LYS A 90 4.72 -36.47 -60.35
N THR A 91 4.21 -37.72 -60.31
CA THR A 91 3.58 -38.58 -61.37
C THR A 91 3.91 -38.41 -62.87
N PRO A 92 3.65 -39.41 -63.79
CA PRO A 92 3.02 -40.74 -63.66
C PRO A 92 3.72 -41.90 -64.44
N GLU A 93 3.04 -43.06 -64.46
CA GLU A 93 3.17 -44.27 -65.31
C GLU A 93 3.93 -44.15 -66.65
N GLN A 94 4.90 -45.05 -66.88
CA GLN A 94 4.85 -46.14 -67.89
C GLN A 94 6.06 -47.09 -67.73
#